data_AF-A0A8H7BFF3-F1
#
_entry.id   AF-A0A8H7BFF3-F1
#
_cell.length_a   1.000
_cell.length_b   1.000
_cell.length_c   1.000
_cell.angle_alpha   90.00
_cell.angle_beta   90.00
_cell.angle_gamma   90.00
#
_symmetry.space_group_name_H-M   'P 1'
#
loop_
_entity.id
_entity.type
_entity.pdbx_description
1 polymer ?
#
loop_
_entity_poly.entity_id
_entity_poly.type
_entity_poly.pdbx_seq_one_letter_code
_entity_poly.pdbx_strand_id
1 'polypeptide(L)'
;SARPTKITKFILAPKEFMGTSHQNPLSWLKNIGHLRKVVEMSNEEVLFIASSHLHGQVEKWWEVKEDKIKIWNDFEQKFKSQFASPQLKEQWWSKIQSL
;
A
#
# COMPACT_ATOMS: atom_id res chain seq x y z
N SER A 1 2.46 -8.62 -28.53
CA SER A 1 1.70 -7.65 -27.72
C SER A 1 0.60 -8.40 -26.98
N ALA A 2 0.83 -8.74 -25.72
CA ALA A 2 -0.21 -9.34 -24.88
C ALA A 2 -1.04 -8.19 -24.29
N ARG A 3 -2.34 -8.13 -24.62
CA ARG A 3 -3.27 -7.18 -23.99
C ARG A 3 -3.38 -7.53 -22.50
N PRO A 4 -3.35 -6.56 -21.56
CA PRO A 4 -3.63 -6.86 -20.16
C PRO A 4 -5.00 -7.52 -20.07
N THR A 5 -5.01 -8.79 -19.67
CA THR A 5 -6.18 -9.67 -19.68
C THR A 5 -7.26 -9.11 -18.75
N LYS A 6 -8.52 -9.47 -19.02
CA LYS A 6 -9.75 -9.21 -18.23
C LYS A 6 -9.66 -9.45 -16.71
N ILE A 7 -8.52 -9.85 -16.16
CA ILE A 7 -8.26 -10.09 -14.75
C ILE A 7 -8.07 -8.80 -13.94
N THR A 8 -7.60 -7.70 -14.54
CA THR A 8 -7.39 -6.41 -13.83
C THR A 8 -8.67 -5.84 -13.21
N LYS A 9 -9.83 -6.09 -13.80
CA LYS A 9 -11.15 -5.75 -13.24
C LYS A 9 -11.61 -6.70 -12.11
N PHE A 10 -11.02 -7.89 -11.99
CA PHE A 10 -11.25 -8.84 -10.91
C PHE A 10 -10.20 -8.73 -9.79
N ILE A 11 -9.03 -8.15 -10.09
CA ILE A 11 -8.11 -7.60 -9.09
C ILE A 11 -8.77 -6.31 -8.61
N LEU A 12 -9.66 -6.43 -7.64
CA LEU A 12 -10.35 -5.33 -6.96
C LEU A 12 -9.46 -4.07 -6.91
N ALA A 13 -10.01 -2.93 -7.34
CA ALA A 13 -9.37 -1.63 -7.15
C ALA A 13 -8.79 -1.56 -5.74
N PRO A 14 -7.57 -1.03 -5.56
CA PRO A 14 -6.97 -0.98 -4.24
C PRO A 14 -7.96 -0.40 -3.23
N LYS A 15 -8.02 -1.02 -2.06
CA LYS A 15 -8.83 -0.43 -0.99
C LYS A 15 -8.18 0.87 -0.55
N GLU A 16 -8.99 1.82 -0.16
CA GLU A 16 -8.51 3.03 0.53
C GLU A 16 -7.75 2.65 1.82
N PHE A 17 -6.73 3.43 2.14
CA PHE A 17 -5.98 3.32 3.40
C PHE A 17 -5.95 4.65 4.13
N MET A 18 -6.56 4.68 5.31
CA MET A 18 -6.70 5.87 6.14
C MET A 18 -5.80 5.82 7.39
N GLY A 19 -5.07 4.71 7.59
CA GLY A 19 -4.22 4.52 8.77
C GLY A 19 -4.99 4.26 10.07
N THR A 20 -6.24 3.79 9.98
CA THR A 20 -7.06 3.49 11.18
C THR A 20 -6.66 2.17 11.85
N SER A 21 -7.01 1.99 13.12
CA SER A 21 -6.71 0.78 13.92
C SER A 21 -7.33 -0.52 13.39
N HIS A 22 -8.28 -0.42 12.46
CA HIS A 22 -8.95 -1.54 11.81
C HIS A 22 -8.33 -1.92 10.45
N GLN A 23 -7.43 -1.11 9.91
CA GLN A 23 -6.77 -1.36 8.62
C GLN A 23 -5.36 -1.91 8.86
N ASN A 24 -5.07 -3.11 8.35
CA ASN A 24 -3.73 -3.66 8.43
C ASN A 24 -2.82 -3.03 7.37
N PRO A 25 -1.83 -2.20 7.76
CA PRO A 25 -0.94 -1.51 6.82
C PRO A 25 -0.14 -2.48 5.95
N LEU A 26 0.28 -3.62 6.50
CA LEU A 26 1.06 -4.62 5.77
C LEU A 26 0.21 -5.35 4.74
N SER A 27 -1.05 -5.67 5.08
CA SER A 27 -1.98 -6.27 4.13
C SER A 27 -2.31 -5.33 2.98
N TRP A 28 -2.55 -4.04 3.28
CA TRP A 28 -2.78 -3.03 2.26
C TRP A 28 -1.57 -2.91 1.31
N LEU A 29 -0.37 -2.75 1.87
CA LEU A 29 0.86 -2.61 1.09
C LEU A 29 1.14 -3.85 0.23
N LYS A 30 0.90 -5.04 0.77
CA LYS A 30 1.03 -6.31 0.03
C LYS A 30 0.07 -6.38 -1.16
N ASN A 31 -1.15 -5.88 -1.01
CA ASN A 31 -2.14 -5.87 -2.10
C ASN A 31 -1.70 -4.95 -3.25
N ILE A 32 -1.22 -3.74 -2.94
CA ILE A 32 -0.65 -2.83 -3.96
C ILE A 32 0.56 -3.48 -4.64
N GLY A 33 1.48 -4.05 -3.85
CA GLY A 33 2.67 -4.71 -4.37
C GLY A 33 2.36 -5.93 -5.26
N HIS A 34 1.27 -6.65 -4.97
CA HIS A 34 0.80 -7.74 -5.82
C HIS A 34 0.21 -7.21 -7.13
N LEU A 35 -0.63 -6.18 -7.06
CA LEU A 35 -1.18 -5.51 -8.25
C LEU A 35 -0.07 -5.02 -9.18
N ARG A 36 0.96 -4.36 -8.62
CA ARG A 36 2.16 -3.94 -9.35
C ARG A 36 2.78 -5.09 -10.14
N LYS A 37 2.97 -6.24 -9.49
CA LYS A 37 3.62 -7.41 -10.12
C LYS A 37 2.79 -8.02 -11.22
N VAL A 38 1.47 -8.12 -11.03
CA VAL A 38 0.56 -8.75 -12.01
C VAL A 38 0.34 -7.86 -13.23
N VAL A 39 0.33 -6.55 -13.04
CA VAL A 39 0.14 -5.55 -14.12
C VAL A 39 1.47 -5.05 -14.70
N GLU A 40 2.59 -5.44 -14.09
CA GLU A 40 3.94 -4.99 -14.45
C GLU A 40 4.12 -3.47 -14.39
N MET A 41 3.53 -2.83 -13.38
CA MET A 41 3.59 -1.37 -13.22
C MET A 41 5.02 -0.87 -12.97
N SER A 42 5.36 0.21 -13.65
CA SER A 42 6.52 1.05 -13.36
C SER A 42 6.46 1.64 -11.95
N ASN A 43 7.58 2.21 -11.50
CA ASN A 43 7.63 2.91 -10.21
C ASN A 43 6.64 4.09 -10.17
N GLU A 44 6.54 4.86 -11.25
CA GLU A 44 5.64 6.01 -11.32
C GLU A 44 4.17 5.58 -11.23
N GLU A 45 3.77 4.58 -12.02
CA GLU A 45 2.40 4.07 -12.03
C GLU A 45 1.98 3.51 -10.66
N VAL A 46 2.82 2.69 -10.02
CA VAL A 46 2.46 2.13 -8.71
C VAL A 46 2.44 3.20 -7.62
N LEU A 47 3.31 4.21 -7.68
CA LEU A 47 3.28 5.31 -6.72
C LEU A 47 2.03 6.16 -6.88
N PHE A 48 1.62 6.47 -8.12
CA PHE A 48 0.37 7.15 -8.42
C PHE A 48 -0.86 6.35 -7.96
N ILE A 49 -0.88 5.04 -8.20
CA ILE A 49 -1.97 4.17 -7.74
C ILE A 49 -1.98 4.09 -6.21
N ALA A 50 -0.82 3.97 -5.56
CA ALA A 50 -0.75 3.92 -4.11
C ALA A 50 -1.27 5.23 -3.50
N SER A 51 -0.78 6.38 -3.99
CA SER A 51 -1.13 7.70 -3.46
C SER A 51 -2.60 8.04 -3.64
N SER A 52 -3.20 7.71 -4.79
CA SER A 52 -4.64 7.93 -5.05
C SER A 52 -5.58 7.14 -4.12
N HIS A 53 -5.06 6.17 -3.38
CA HIS A 53 -5.81 5.38 -2.39
C HIS A 53 -5.36 5.64 -0.95
N LEU A 54 -4.52 6.66 -0.71
CA LEU A 54 -4.22 7.17 0.62
C LEU A 54 -5.21 8.29 0.94
N HIS A 55 -5.80 8.24 2.13
CA HIS A 55 -6.71 9.28 2.60
C HIS A 55 -6.42 9.71 4.03
N GLY A 56 -6.90 10.91 4.38
CA GLY A 56 -6.85 11.42 5.74
C GLY A 56 -5.41 11.70 6.21
N GLN A 57 -5.01 11.13 7.34
CA GLN A 57 -3.68 11.41 7.91
C GLN A 57 -2.54 10.81 7.07
N VAL A 58 -2.80 9.74 6.34
CA VAL A 58 -1.80 9.07 5.52
C VAL A 58 -1.54 9.82 4.21
N GLU A 59 -2.57 10.45 3.65
CA GLU A 59 -2.46 11.35 2.51
C GLU A 59 -1.55 12.54 2.83
N LYS A 60 -1.76 13.21 3.97
CA LYS A 60 -0.89 14.30 4.43
C LYS A 60 0.57 13.86 4.62
N TRP A 61 0.79 12.63 5.08
CA TRP A 61 2.14 12.08 5.15
C TRP A 61 2.76 11.92 3.76
N TRP A 62 1.96 11.49 2.76
CA TRP A 62 2.43 11.34 1.39
C TRP A 62 2.79 12.68 0.76
N GLU A 63 1.97 13.72 0.93
CA GLU A 63 2.25 15.08 0.43
C GLU A 63 3.64 15.59 0.86
N VAL A 64 4.08 15.28 2.08
CA VAL A 64 5.39 15.69 2.60
C VAL A 64 6.56 14.86 2.03
N LYS A 65 6.28 13.67 1.50
CA LYS A 65 7.28 12.68 1.10
C LYS A 65 7.37 12.47 -0.42
N GLU A 66 6.33 12.79 -1.18
CA GLU A 66 6.19 12.51 -2.61
C GLU A 66 7.38 12.98 -3.45
N ASP A 67 7.89 14.19 -3.18
CA ASP A 67 9.05 14.73 -3.89
C ASP A 67 10.33 13.91 -3.69
N LYS A 68 10.42 13.18 -2.58
CA LYS A 68 11.63 12.46 -2.14
C LYS A 68 11.59 10.98 -2.49
N ILE A 69 10.43 10.44 -2.86
CA ILE A 69 10.22 9.01 -3.09
C ILE A 69 9.93 8.79 -4.58
N LYS A 70 10.90 8.26 -5.32
CA LYS A 70 10.78 8.01 -6.77
C LYS A 70 10.73 6.53 -7.15
N ILE A 71 10.98 5.64 -6.20
CA ILE A 71 10.97 4.21 -6.41
C ILE A 71 10.06 3.51 -5.40
N TRP A 72 9.34 2.49 -5.85
CA TRP A 72 8.40 1.76 -5.02
C TRP A 72 9.04 1.17 -3.75
N ASN A 73 10.27 0.68 -3.85
CA ASN A 73 10.96 0.08 -2.71
C ASN A 73 11.18 1.10 -1.58
N ASP A 74 11.46 2.37 -1.90
CA ASP A 74 11.63 3.42 -0.91
C ASP A 74 10.28 3.82 -0.27
N PHE A 75 9.21 3.83 -1.07
CA PHE A 75 7.84 3.95 -0.55
C PHE A 75 7.53 2.86 0.47
N GLU A 76 7.76 1.58 0.12
CA GLU A 76 7.47 0.45 1.02
C GLU A 76 8.21 0.56 2.34
N GLN A 77 9.49 0.93 2.31
CA GLN A 77 10.31 1.07 3.52
C GLN A 77 9.79 2.20 4.42
N LYS A 78 9.56 3.39 3.85
CA LYS A 78 9.08 4.54 4.62
C LYS A 78 7.65 4.33 5.13
N PHE A 79 6.79 3.73 4.32
CA PHE A 79 5.42 3.39 4.71
C PHE A 79 5.42 2.41 5.88
N LYS A 80 6.22 1.33 5.81
CA LYS A 80 6.34 0.36 6.90
C LYS A 80 6.88 1.00 8.18
N SER A 81 7.90 1.84 8.05
CA SER A 81 8.48 2.56 9.20
C SER A 81 7.43 3.45 9.89
N GLN A 82 6.62 4.15 9.11
CA GLN A 82 5.62 5.08 9.63
C GLN A 82 4.38 4.38 10.20
N PHE A 83 3.84 3.38 9.49
CA PHE A 83 2.52 2.82 9.78
C PHE A 83 2.53 1.39 10.29
N ALA A 84 3.64 0.65 10.14
CA ALA A 84 3.77 -0.75 10.56
C ALA A 84 4.85 -0.95 11.63
N SER A 85 4.96 0.00 12.56
CA SER A 85 5.94 -0.06 13.67
C SER A 85 5.80 -1.38 14.47
N PRO A 86 6.88 -1.81 15.17
CA PRO A 86 6.87 -3.06 15.93
C PRO A 86 5.70 -3.18 16.92
N GLN A 87 5.29 -2.08 17.57
CA GLN A 87 4.13 -2.08 18.47
C GLN A 87 2.81 -2.36 17.73
N LEU A 88 2.62 -1.78 16.54
CA LEU A 88 1.46 -2.07 15.71
C LEU A 88 1.51 -3.51 15.19
N LYS A 89 2.69 -4.02 14.87
CA LYS A 89 2.89 -5.41 14.43
C LYS A 89 2.48 -6.39 15.53
N GLU A 90 2.85 -6.15 16.79
CA GLU A 90 2.42 -6.94 17.95
C GLU A 90 0.89 -6.90 18.15
N GLN A 91 0.27 -5.72 18.05
CA GLN A 91 -1.19 -5.57 18.12
C GLN A 91 -1.93 -6.32 17.00
N TRP A 92 -1.32 -6.43 15.81
CA TRP A 92 -1.87 -7.22 14.71
C TRP A 92 -1.67 -8.72 14.90
N TRP A 93 -0.52 -9.16 15.42
CA TRP A 93 -0.27 -10.57 15.72
C TRP A 93 -1.18 -11.09 16.84
N SER A 94 -1.42 -10.31 17.88
CA SER A 94 -2.35 -10.69 18.95
C SER A 94 -3.78 -10.87 18.45
N LYS A 95 -4.24 -9.99 17.52
CA LYS A 95 -5.55 -10.15 16.85
C LYS A 95 -5.66 -11.43 16.01
N ILE A 96 -4.57 -11.93 15.44
CA ILE A 96 -4.58 -13.19 14.67
C ILE A 96 -4.64 -14.40 15.61
N GLN A 97 -3.94 -14.34 16.75
CA GLN A 97 -3.94 -15.43 17.74
C GLN A 97 -5.23 -15.53 18.56
N SER A 98 -6.02 -14.46 18.59
CA SER A 98 -7.33 -14.43 19.27
C SER A 98 -8.51 -14.80 18.35
N LEU A 99 -8.26 -15.23 17.12
CA LEU A 99 -9.26 -15.80 16.19
C LEU A 99 -9.25 -17.33 16.28
#